data_AF-A0A950SHL9-F1
#
_entry.id   AF-A0A950SHL9-F1
#
_cell.length_a   1.000
_cell.length_b   1.000
_cell.length_c   1.000
_cell.angle_alpha   90.00
_cell.angle_beta   90.00
_cell.angle_gamma   90.00
#
_symmetry.space_group_name_H-M   'P 1'
#
loop_
_entity.id
_entity.type
_entity.pdbx_description
1 polymer ?
#
loop_
_entity_poly.entity_id
_entity_poly.type
_entity_poly.pdbx_seq_one_letter_code
_entity_poly.pdbx_strand_id
1 'polypeptide(L)'
;DPDPLAPSALPTPDSYQWFSETHETRAPSWRNEVTMRSVEMFTEYEPGTYLPWISPTPLLMCVAENDILTVADLAIDAFDRAREPKKLVILPGGHFDAYVDGFEAASGAAVDWFSRHLLSRAPAPA
;
A
#
# COMPACT_ATOMS: atom_id res chain seq x y z
N ASP A 1 5.92 13.26 14.68
CA ASP A 1 6.03 13.95 15.97
C ASP A 1 4.77 14.78 16.16
N PRO A 2 4.28 15.08 17.38
CA PRO A 2 3.20 16.07 17.57
C PRO A 2 3.56 17.46 17.01
N ASP A 3 4.83 17.82 16.94
CA ASP A 3 5.30 19.00 16.21
C ASP A 3 5.39 18.69 14.70
N PRO A 4 4.57 19.33 13.84
CA PRO A 4 4.60 19.09 12.39
C PRO A 4 5.89 19.58 11.72
N LEU A 5 6.73 20.38 12.41
CA LEU A 5 8.02 20.85 11.90
C LEU A 5 9.20 19.96 12.32
N ALA A 6 8.98 19.01 13.23
CA ALA A 6 10.05 18.13 13.68
C ALA A 6 10.41 17.11 12.58
N PRO A 7 11.70 16.80 12.38
CA PRO A 7 12.13 15.81 11.41
C PRO A 7 11.46 14.46 11.65
N SER A 8 10.70 13.99 10.66
CA SER A 8 9.98 12.72 10.69
C SER A 8 10.13 12.01 9.35
N ALA A 9 10.25 10.68 9.35
CA ALA A 9 10.32 9.91 8.10
C ALA A 9 9.03 10.07 7.27
N LEU A 10 7.87 10.11 7.95
CA LEU A 10 6.57 10.43 7.39
C LEU A 10 6.04 11.68 8.10
N PRO A 11 6.15 12.88 7.50
CA PRO A 11 5.87 14.15 8.18
C PRO A 11 4.40 14.60 8.10
N THR A 12 3.50 13.77 7.59
CA THR A 12 2.10 14.17 7.38
C THR A 12 1.27 14.03 8.68
N PRO A 13 0.30 14.95 8.95
CA PRO A 13 -0.51 14.89 10.17
C PRO A 13 -1.32 13.60 10.33
N ASP A 14 -1.86 13.07 9.22
CA ASP A 14 -2.62 11.82 9.18
C ASP A 14 -1.74 10.61 9.55
N SER A 15 -0.46 10.60 9.14
CA SER A 15 0.51 9.58 9.56
C SER A 15 0.70 9.62 11.07
N TYR A 16 0.95 10.80 11.65
CA TYR A 16 1.12 10.92 13.10
C TYR A 16 -0.12 10.43 13.85
N GLN A 17 -1.30 10.91 13.46
CA GLN A 17 -2.56 10.51 14.08
C GLN A 17 -2.76 8.99 14.01
N TRP A 18 -2.68 8.41 12.81
CA TRP A 18 -2.90 6.98 12.60
C TRP A 18 -1.93 6.11 13.41
N PHE A 19 -0.64 6.40 13.37
CA PHE A 19 0.36 5.61 14.08
C PHE A 19 0.26 5.75 15.59
N SER A 20 0.00 6.95 16.12
CA SER A 20 -0.21 7.18 17.55
C SER A 20 -1.46 6.46 18.06
N GLU A 21 -2.61 6.63 17.40
CA GLU A 21 -3.84 5.96 17.78
C GLU A 21 -3.73 4.43 17.66
N THR A 22 -3.10 3.93 16.59
CA THR A 22 -2.89 2.49 16.39
C THR A 22 -1.96 1.90 17.45
N HIS A 23 -0.91 2.62 17.87
CA HIS A 23 -0.04 2.20 18.96
C HIS A 23 -0.84 1.99 20.25
N GLU A 24 -1.68 2.96 20.62
CA GLU A 24 -2.46 2.92 21.85
C GLU A 24 -3.56 1.85 21.82
N THR A 25 -4.21 1.66 20.67
CA THR A 25 -5.44 0.86 20.59
C THR A 25 -5.25 -0.57 20.07
N ARG A 26 -4.21 -0.82 19.25
CA ARG A 26 -4.06 -2.09 18.52
C ARG A 26 -2.66 -2.71 18.64
N ALA A 27 -1.60 -1.89 18.68
CA ALA A 27 -0.21 -2.35 18.57
C ALA A 27 0.72 -1.70 19.62
N PRO A 28 0.51 -1.94 20.93
CA PRO A 28 1.29 -1.28 21.99
C PRO A 28 2.77 -1.70 22.03
N SER A 29 3.15 -2.78 21.35
CA SER A 29 4.53 -3.22 21.21
C SER A 29 5.29 -2.54 20.07
N TRP A 30 4.58 -1.87 19.14
CA TRP A 30 5.20 -1.10 18.07
C TRP A 30 5.88 0.14 18.63
N ARG A 31 7.04 0.50 18.08
CA ARG A 31 7.79 1.72 18.44
C ARG A 31 7.86 2.64 17.24
N ASN A 32 7.60 3.92 17.45
CA ASN A 32 7.71 4.95 16.43
C ASN A 32 9.17 5.34 16.16
N GLU A 33 9.97 4.37 15.71
CA GLU A 33 11.40 4.51 15.50
C GLU A 33 11.80 3.84 14.18
N VAL A 34 12.67 4.49 13.42
CA VAL A 34 13.34 3.92 12.25
C VAL A 34 14.83 4.25 12.32
N THR A 35 15.66 3.44 11.68
CA THR A 35 17.09 3.75 11.58
C THR A 35 17.34 4.76 10.46
N MET A 36 18.34 5.63 10.62
CA MET A 36 18.74 6.55 9.56
C MET A 36 19.13 5.83 8.26
N ARG A 37 19.71 4.63 8.37
CA ARG A 37 20.03 3.79 7.21
C ARG A 37 18.78 3.31 6.47
N SER A 38 17.70 3.02 7.18
CA SER A 38 16.41 2.67 6.56
C SER A 38 15.82 3.87 5.82
N VAL A 39 15.96 5.08 6.36
CA VAL A 39 15.52 6.33 5.69
C VAL A 39 16.33 6.57 4.41
N GLU A 40 17.65 6.39 4.46
CA GLU A 40 18.52 6.44 3.27
C GLU A 40 18.07 5.44 2.20
N MET A 41 17.88 4.17 2.56
CA MET A 41 17.39 3.14 1.63
C MET A 41 16.00 3.46 1.06
N PHE A 42 15.11 4.03 1.88
CA PHE A 42 13.77 4.43 1.45
C PHE A 42 13.83 5.48 0.33
N THR A 43 14.79 6.40 0.36
CA THR A 43 14.94 7.42 -0.70
C THR A 43 15.44 6.87 -2.04
N GLU A 44 16.02 5.68 -2.05
CA GLU A 44 16.53 5.02 -3.25
C GLU A 44 15.54 3.98 -3.81
N TYR A 45 14.43 3.76 -3.12
CA TYR A 45 13.47 2.70 -3.45
C TYR A 45 12.53 3.14 -4.59
N GLU A 46 12.70 2.51 -5.76
CA GLU A 46 11.91 2.79 -6.98
C GLU A 46 11.14 1.54 -7.47
N PRO A 47 10.09 1.10 -6.76
CA PRO A 47 9.34 -0.12 -7.12
C PRO A 47 8.57 0.02 -8.44
N GLY A 48 8.21 1.25 -8.82
CA GLY A 48 7.44 1.55 -10.03
C GLY A 48 8.07 0.97 -11.30
N THR A 49 9.40 0.96 -11.36
CA THR A 49 10.18 0.44 -12.49
C THR A 49 10.02 -1.08 -12.70
N TYR A 50 9.68 -1.83 -11.65
CA TYR A 50 9.63 -3.29 -11.69
C TYR A 50 8.25 -3.84 -12.08
N LEU A 51 7.19 -3.02 -12.12
CA LEU A 51 5.82 -3.45 -12.40
C LEU A 51 5.65 -4.25 -13.71
N PRO A 52 6.32 -3.91 -14.84
CA PRO A 52 6.22 -4.69 -16.07
C PRO A 52 6.73 -6.13 -15.93
N TRP A 53 7.58 -6.42 -14.93
CA TRP A 53 8.19 -7.73 -14.70
C TRP A 53 7.39 -8.62 -13.73
N ILE A 54 6.29 -8.14 -13.17
CA ILE A 54 5.40 -8.95 -12.30
C ILE A 54 4.71 -10.05 -13.12
N SER A 55 4.30 -9.73 -14.35
CA SER A 55 3.68 -10.68 -15.29
C SER A 55 4.60 -11.89 -15.52
N PRO A 56 4.05 -13.12 -15.58
CA PRO A 56 2.61 -13.46 -15.70
C PRO A 56 1.85 -13.57 -14.36
N THR A 57 2.48 -13.20 -13.24
CA THR A 57 1.81 -13.23 -11.92
C THR A 57 0.67 -12.21 -11.89
N PRO A 58 -0.56 -12.58 -11.50
CA PRO A 58 -1.68 -11.64 -11.44
C PRO A 58 -1.48 -10.52 -10.41
N LEU A 59 -1.58 -9.26 -10.85
CA LEU A 59 -1.42 -8.06 -10.02
C LEU A 59 -2.78 -7.42 -9.69
N LEU A 60 -3.05 -7.21 -8.40
CA LEU A 60 -4.10 -6.30 -7.93
C LEU A 60 -3.44 -5.08 -7.26
N MET A 61 -3.84 -3.88 -7.67
CA MET A 61 -3.51 -2.64 -6.97
C MET A 61 -4.81 -2.03 -6.41
N CYS A 62 -4.84 -1.77 -5.11
CA CYS A 62 -5.87 -0.97 -4.45
C CYS A 62 -5.26 0.39 -4.11
N VAL A 63 -5.82 1.47 -4.65
CA VAL A 63 -5.29 2.84 -4.52
C VAL A 63 -6.36 3.72 -3.91
N ALA A 64 -6.02 4.48 -2.87
CA ALA A 64 -6.94 5.47 -2.29
C ALA A 64 -6.91 6.75 -3.14
N GLU A 65 -8.09 7.29 -3.46
CA GLU A 65 -8.28 8.41 -4.40
C GLU A 65 -7.54 9.68 -3.98
N ASN A 66 -7.47 9.96 -2.67
CA ASN A 66 -6.85 11.17 -2.11
C ASN A 66 -5.55 10.85 -1.37
N ASP A 67 -4.87 9.76 -1.75
CA ASP A 67 -3.59 9.39 -1.15
C ASP A 67 -2.50 10.39 -1.52
N ILE A 68 -1.92 11.04 -0.52
CA ILE A 68 -0.79 11.96 -0.64
C ILE A 68 0.52 11.36 -0.12
N LEU A 69 0.47 10.22 0.58
CA LEU A 69 1.64 9.55 1.13
C LEU A 69 2.26 8.62 0.08
N THR A 70 1.43 7.78 -0.54
CA THR A 70 1.75 7.06 -1.79
C THR A 70 0.89 7.62 -2.91
N VAL A 71 1.34 8.77 -3.43
CA VAL A 71 0.57 9.63 -4.35
C VAL A 71 -0.22 8.84 -5.38
N ALA A 72 -1.55 8.99 -5.36
CA ALA A 72 -2.48 8.18 -6.15
C ALA A 72 -2.16 8.19 -7.64
N ASP A 73 -1.90 9.37 -8.22
CA ASP A 73 -1.58 9.52 -9.64
C ASP A 73 -0.33 8.73 -10.04
N LEU A 74 0.71 8.74 -9.21
CA LEU A 74 1.94 7.98 -9.45
C LEU A 74 1.69 6.47 -9.39
N ALA A 75 0.83 6.02 -8.47
CA ALA A 75 0.45 4.61 -8.36
C ALA A 75 -0.36 4.15 -9.59
N ILE A 76 -1.27 4.99 -10.08
CA ILE A 76 -2.08 4.72 -11.28
C ILE A 76 -1.20 4.69 -12.54
N ASP A 77 -0.29 5.66 -12.69
CA ASP A 77 0.69 5.68 -13.80
C ASP A 77 1.62 4.45 -13.77
N ALA A 78 1.97 3.97 -12.58
CA ALA A 78 2.71 2.73 -12.41
C ALA A 78 1.87 1.51 -12.84
N PHE A 79 0.60 1.44 -12.43
CA PHE A 79 -0.32 0.39 -12.84
C PHE A 79 -0.45 0.29 -14.37
N ASP A 80 -0.50 1.41 -15.08
CA ASP A 80 -0.59 1.43 -16.53
C ASP A 80 0.62 0.78 -17.22
N ARG A 81 1.81 0.90 -16.62
CA ARG A 81 3.04 0.25 -17.09
C ARG A 81 3.09 -1.26 -16.80
N ALA A 82 2.31 -1.75 -15.83
CA ALA A 82 2.23 -3.18 -15.54
C ALA A 82 1.63 -3.98 -16.71
N ARG A 83 1.96 -5.26 -16.81
CA ARG A 83 1.45 -6.18 -17.83
C ARG A 83 0.33 -7.07 -17.27
N GLU A 84 -0.47 -7.62 -18.16
CA GLU A 84 -1.57 -8.53 -17.81
C GLU A 84 -1.08 -9.87 -17.22
N PRO A 85 -1.89 -10.53 -16.36
CA PRO A 85 -3.22 -10.11 -15.87
C PRO A 85 -3.13 -9.10 -14.73
N LYS A 86 -3.85 -7.97 -14.83
CA LYS A 86 -3.86 -6.92 -13.79
C LYS A 86 -5.25 -6.35 -13.50
N LYS A 87 -5.44 -5.81 -12.30
CA LYS A 87 -6.67 -5.10 -11.88
C LYS A 87 -6.33 -3.92 -10.97
N LEU A 88 -7.02 -2.80 -11.20
CA LEU A 88 -6.97 -1.60 -10.36
C LEU A 88 -8.32 -1.44 -9.65
N VAL A 89 -8.27 -1.10 -8.36
CA VAL A 89 -9.43 -0.72 -7.56
C VAL A 89 -9.14 0.64 -6.92
N ILE A 90 -9.97 1.64 -7.20
CA ILE A 90 -9.89 2.95 -6.57
C ILE A 90 -10.83 2.96 -5.36
N LEU A 91 -10.30 3.31 -4.20
CA LEU A 91 -11.01 3.41 -2.93
C LEU A 91 -11.19 4.89 -2.56
N PRO A 92 -12.33 5.30 -1.98
CA PRO A 92 -12.48 6.66 -1.47
C PRO A 92 -11.55 6.89 -0.26
N GLY A 93 -11.21 8.15 0.00
CA GLY A 93 -10.42 8.55 1.18
C GLY A 93 -8.92 8.73 0.93
N GLY A 94 -8.17 8.87 2.01
CA GLY A 94 -6.71 9.01 2.05
C GLY A 94 -5.98 7.70 2.35
N HIS A 95 -4.66 7.78 2.54
CA HIS A 95 -3.77 6.61 2.62
C HIS A 95 -4.23 5.55 3.63
N PHE A 96 -4.62 5.98 4.82
CA PHE A 96 -4.96 5.08 5.92
C PHE A 96 -6.42 4.60 5.91
N ASP A 97 -7.31 5.25 5.15
CA ASP A 97 -8.75 4.95 5.16
C ASP A 97 -9.06 3.54 4.66
N ALA A 98 -8.22 3.00 3.76
CA ALA A 98 -8.33 1.62 3.28
C ALA A 98 -8.21 0.57 4.41
N TYR A 99 -7.63 0.92 5.56
CA TYR A 99 -7.45 0.04 6.71
C TYR A 99 -8.56 0.17 7.77
N VAL A 100 -9.45 1.17 7.64
CA VAL A 100 -10.58 1.41 8.55
C VAL A 100 -11.88 1.42 7.77
N ASP A 101 -12.39 2.60 7.42
CA ASP A 101 -13.70 2.76 6.78
C ASP A 101 -13.76 2.06 5.42
N GLY A 102 -12.63 2.00 4.70
CA GLY A 102 -12.46 1.30 3.43
C GLY A 102 -12.16 -0.20 3.55
N PHE A 103 -12.08 -0.76 4.76
CA PHE A 103 -11.59 -2.14 4.97
C PHE A 103 -12.41 -3.19 4.21
N GLU A 104 -13.74 -3.13 4.26
CA GLU A 104 -14.60 -4.10 3.58
C GLU A 104 -14.40 -4.07 2.06
N ALA A 105 -14.25 -2.86 1.47
CA ALA A 105 -14.01 -2.72 0.04
C ALA A 105 -12.61 -3.22 -0.35
N ALA A 106 -11.58 -2.85 0.41
CA ALA A 106 -10.20 -3.24 0.15
C ALA A 106 -9.99 -4.76 0.32
N SER A 107 -10.48 -5.31 1.44
CA SER A 107 -10.36 -6.73 1.75
C SER A 107 -11.22 -7.59 0.83
N GLY A 108 -12.45 -7.16 0.50
CA GLY A 108 -13.31 -7.84 -0.46
C GLY A 108 -12.67 -7.96 -1.84
N ALA A 109 -12.08 -6.87 -2.35
CA ALA A 109 -11.34 -6.89 -3.61
C ALA A 109 -10.16 -7.87 -3.58
N ALA A 110 -9.41 -7.92 -2.48
CA ALA A 110 -8.30 -8.85 -2.30
C ALA A 110 -8.77 -10.31 -2.23
N VAL A 111 -9.82 -10.60 -1.45
CA VAL A 111 -10.42 -11.94 -1.32
C VAL A 111 -10.88 -12.46 -2.68
N ASP A 112 -11.62 -11.64 -3.44
CA ASP A 112 -12.09 -12.01 -4.77
C ASP A 112 -10.93 -12.31 -5.73
N TRP A 113 -9.88 -11.48 -5.68
CA TRP A 113 -8.70 -11.64 -6.55
C TRP A 113 -7.93 -12.91 -6.22
N PHE A 114 -7.59 -13.11 -4.95
CA PHE A 114 -6.89 -14.33 -4.53
C PHE A 114 -7.72 -15.58 -4.76
N SER A 115 -9.03 -15.54 -4.49
CA SER A 115 -9.92 -16.67 -4.76
C SER A 115 -9.91 -17.05 -6.24
N ARG A 116 -9.97 -16.06 -7.13
CA ARG A 116 -9.92 -16.29 -8.58
C ARG A 116 -8.60 -16.89 -9.05
N HIS A 117 -7.47 -16.41 -8.53
CA HIS A 117 -6.16 -16.72 -9.09
C HIS A 117 -5.37 -17.80 -8.35
N LEU A 118 -5.70 -18.09 -7.09
CA LEU A 118 -4.98 -19.08 -6.27
C LEU A 118 -5.81 -20.33 -5.95
N LEU A 119 -7.15 -20.24 -5.94
CA LEU A 119 -7.99 -21.40 -5.62
C LEU A 119 -8.37 -22.25 -6.84
N SER A 120 -8.12 -21.77 -8.07
CA SER A 120 -8.20 -22.61 -9.26
C SER A 120 -6.95 -23.50 -9.34
N ARG A 121 -7.12 -24.79 -9.08
CA ARG A 121 -6.06 -25.80 -9.21
C ARG A 121 -5.64 -25.92 -10.68
N ALA A 122 -4.59 -25.21 -11.08
CA ALA A 122 -3.91 -25.53 -12.33
C ALA A 122 -3.26 -26.92 -12.18
N PRO A 123 -3.37 -27.82 -13.17
CA PRO A 123 -2.58 -29.05 -13.15
C PRO A 123 -1.10 -28.66 -13.09
N ALA A 124 -0.31 -29.38 -12.29
CA ALA A 124 1.14 -29.23 -12.34
C ALA A 124 1.60 -29.43 -13.79
N PRO A 125 2.52 -28.60 -14.31
CA PRO A 125 3.11 -28.85 -15.62
C PRO A 125 3.77 -30.24 -15.62
N ALA A 126 3.49 -31.01 -16.67
CA ALA A 126 4.08 -32.33 -16.91
C ALA A 126 5.58 -32.23 -17.20
#